data_AF-A7S166-F1
#
_entry.id   AF-A7S166-F1
#
_cell.length_a   1.000
_cell.length_b   1.000
_cell.length_c   1.000
_cell.angle_alpha   90.00
_cell.angle_beta   90.00
_cell.angle_gamma   90.00
#
_symmetry.space_group_name_H-M   'P 1'
#
loop_
_entity.id
_entity.type
_entity.pdbx_description
1 polymer ?
#
loop_
_entity_poly.entity_id
_entity_poly.type
_entity_poly.pdbx_seq_one_letter_code
_entity_poly.pdbx_strand_id
1 'polypeptide(L)'
;ITEEQAREALLEYVSQHCCYGSGAAKNMEVKDIQPSSAYHYSLSSFCESRSTAWKFEPYTGQMIDGPNNGPAPPPWSIPAQHSGMFTDMVKKIEVPHTAVIKPCHECMASGYKRCYNCHGRGRTRCTWCHGSGHRTVYRDGEHRRESCHHCHGSGRRRCITCHGHGRVRCWTCQGQGNLKTYIELTVKWQTHLSNHVTERTDLPDHLIVNCAGTDIFADEQIRVWPITTFHDHDVNNGSQRLVQEHSTSFPTERILMQRHLLRAVPVSEIQYKWNDKTLRFWVFGHDHKVHAPDYPQTCCCGCTIL
;
A
#
# COMPACT_ATOMS: atom_id res chain seq x y z
N ILE A 1 36.84 -5.76 12.37
CA ILE A 1 37.02 -4.29 12.42
C ILE A 1 38.16 -3.96 13.39
N THR A 2 38.81 -2.81 13.25
CA THR A 2 39.78 -2.31 14.25
C THR A 2 39.08 -1.55 15.38
N GLU A 3 39.81 -1.23 16.44
CA GLU A 3 39.30 -0.39 17.53
C GLU A 3 38.88 0.99 17.02
N GLU A 4 39.68 1.60 16.14
CA GLU A 4 39.40 2.91 15.57
C GLU A 4 38.09 2.90 14.78
N GLN A 5 37.88 1.87 13.95
CA GLN A 5 36.65 1.71 13.18
C GLN A 5 35.42 1.54 14.09
N ALA A 6 35.55 0.76 15.17
CA ALA A 6 34.47 0.58 16.13
C ALA A 6 34.13 1.89 16.87
N ARG A 7 35.16 2.68 17.22
CA ARG A 7 35.01 3.97 17.88
C ARG A 7 34.37 5.01 16.96
N GLU A 8 34.80 5.07 15.71
CA GLU A 8 34.21 5.96 14.69
C GLU A 8 32.73 5.64 14.45
N ALA A 9 32.40 4.35 14.28
CA ALA A 9 31.02 3.90 14.11
C ALA A 9 30.14 4.29 15.31
N LEU A 10 30.63 4.09 16.54
CA LEU A 10 29.90 4.49 17.75
C LEU A 10 29.73 6.01 17.85
N LEU A 11 30.73 6.80 17.44
CA LEU A 11 30.64 8.27 17.43
C LEU A 11 29.58 8.76 16.43
N GLU A 12 29.54 8.17 15.23
CA GLU A 12 28.50 8.46 14.24
C GLU A 12 27.12 8.12 14.79
N TYR A 13 26.95 6.93 15.37
CA TYR A 13 25.70 6.51 16.01
C TYR A 13 25.25 7.48 17.12
N VAL A 14 26.17 7.86 18.01
CA VAL A 14 25.90 8.83 19.08
C VAL A 14 25.50 10.20 18.52
N SER A 15 26.12 10.65 17.43
CA SER A 15 25.78 11.93 16.80
C SER A 15 24.34 12.00 16.26
N GLN A 16 23.75 10.85 15.94
CA GLN A 16 22.37 10.73 15.48
C GLN A 16 21.36 10.71 16.65
N HIS A 17 21.82 10.57 17.90
CA HIS A 17 20.99 10.51 19.10
C HIS A 17 21.13 11.80 19.93
N CYS A 18 20.14 12.69 19.85
CA CYS A 18 20.19 14.03 20.45
C CYS A 18 20.42 14.07 21.97
N CYS A 19 20.09 13.00 22.69
CA CYS A 19 20.27 12.90 24.13
C CYS A 19 21.58 12.19 24.53
N TYR A 20 22.44 11.81 23.59
CA TYR A 20 23.66 11.08 23.89
C TYR A 20 24.86 12.03 23.93
N GLY A 21 25.64 11.99 25.01
CA GLY A 21 26.90 12.71 25.08
C GLY A 21 28.03 11.92 24.42
N SER A 22 28.93 12.57 23.69
CA SER A 22 30.03 11.90 22.96
C SER A 22 31.21 11.46 23.83
N GLY A 23 31.24 11.82 25.11
CA GLY A 23 32.40 11.61 25.99
C GLY A 23 32.74 10.13 26.17
N ALA A 24 31.73 9.30 26.41
CA ALA A 24 31.90 7.85 26.52
C ALA A 24 32.44 7.24 25.22
N ALA A 25 31.84 7.54 24.06
CA ALA A 25 32.33 7.03 22.78
C ALA A 25 33.77 7.49 22.45
N LYS A 26 34.13 8.75 22.75
CA LYS A 26 35.49 9.27 22.48
C LYS A 26 36.56 8.62 23.33
N ASN A 27 36.27 8.45 24.63
CA ASN A 27 37.29 8.15 25.63
C ASN A 27 37.13 6.77 26.27
N MET A 28 36.19 5.93 25.80
CA MET A 28 36.09 4.54 26.25
C MET A 28 37.38 3.76 26.01
N GLU A 29 37.70 2.86 26.93
CA GLU A 29 38.80 1.92 26.77
C GLU A 29 38.22 0.60 26.24
N VAL A 30 38.55 0.25 24.99
CA VAL A 30 38.12 -1.04 24.42
C VAL A 30 38.92 -2.16 25.07
N LYS A 31 38.23 -3.18 25.56
CA LYS A 31 38.82 -4.32 26.27
C LYS A 31 38.91 -5.55 25.40
N ASP A 32 37.87 -5.80 24.62
CA ASP A 32 37.80 -6.96 23.74
C ASP A 32 36.92 -6.64 22.53
N ILE A 33 37.25 -7.23 21.39
CA ILE A 33 36.47 -7.18 20.16
C ILE A 33 36.28 -8.62 19.71
N GLN A 34 35.05 -9.12 19.83
CA GLN A 34 34.69 -10.49 19.49
C GLN A 34 34.03 -10.51 18.11
N PRO A 35 34.77 -10.91 17.04
CA PRO A 35 34.18 -11.00 15.72
C PRO A 35 33.30 -12.25 15.61
N SER A 36 32.15 -12.11 14.97
CA SER A 36 31.25 -13.19 14.61
C SER A 36 30.63 -12.92 13.23
N SER A 37 29.75 -13.80 12.79
CA SER A 37 29.02 -13.63 11.53
C SER A 37 27.56 -14.02 11.75
N ALA A 38 26.68 -13.11 11.38
CA ALA A 38 25.26 -13.39 11.24
C ALA A 38 24.97 -13.81 9.80
N TYR A 39 23.99 -14.68 9.62
CA TYR A 39 23.54 -15.09 8.29
C TYR A 39 22.09 -14.65 8.08
N HIS A 40 21.82 -14.06 6.92
CA HIS A 40 20.49 -13.69 6.50
C HIS A 40 20.15 -14.46 5.23
N TYR A 41 19.21 -15.39 5.37
CA TYR A 41 18.60 -16.09 4.26
C TYR A 41 17.27 -15.40 3.91
N SER A 42 17.09 -15.06 2.64
CA SER A 42 15.84 -14.49 2.12
C SER A 42 15.30 -15.33 0.97
N LEU A 43 13.99 -15.53 0.95
CA LEU A 43 13.27 -16.20 -0.13
C LEU A 43 12.18 -15.26 -0.65
N SER A 44 12.27 -14.92 -1.93
CA SER A 44 11.25 -14.18 -2.65
C SER A 44 10.48 -15.12 -3.58
N SER A 45 9.16 -15.06 -3.58
CA SER A 45 8.30 -15.78 -4.52
C SER A 45 7.39 -14.81 -5.27
N PHE A 46 7.61 -14.72 -6.57
CA PHE A 46 6.80 -13.90 -7.47
C PHE A 46 5.61 -14.72 -7.96
N CYS A 47 4.42 -14.30 -7.55
CA CYS A 47 3.17 -15.01 -7.75
C CYS A 47 2.23 -14.23 -8.66
N GLU A 48 1.44 -14.95 -9.45
CA GLU A 48 0.30 -14.43 -10.19
C GLU A 48 -1.01 -14.97 -9.63
N SER A 49 -1.97 -14.10 -9.41
CA SER A 49 -3.34 -14.44 -9.06
C SER A 49 -4.33 -13.81 -10.03
N ARG A 50 -5.46 -14.47 -10.24
CA ARG A 50 -6.51 -14.04 -11.16
C ARG A 50 -7.86 -14.09 -10.48
N SER A 51 -8.66 -13.03 -10.66
CA SER A 51 -10.03 -12.97 -10.17
C SER A 51 -10.92 -12.24 -11.17
N THR A 52 -12.21 -12.57 -11.19
CA THR A 52 -13.17 -12.00 -12.13
C THR A 52 -14.34 -11.34 -11.42
N ALA A 53 -14.79 -10.20 -11.94
CA ALA A 53 -15.98 -9.52 -11.44
C ALA A 53 -16.79 -8.89 -12.58
N TRP A 54 -18.11 -8.79 -12.42
CA TRP A 54 -18.94 -8.02 -13.34
C TRP A 54 -18.66 -6.52 -13.19
N LYS A 55 -18.49 -5.84 -14.32
CA LYS A 55 -18.33 -4.39 -14.42
C LYS A 55 -19.30 -3.82 -15.45
N PHE A 56 -19.56 -2.52 -15.32
CA PHE A 56 -20.38 -1.79 -16.27
C PHE A 56 -19.88 -0.36 -16.46
N GLU A 57 -20.12 0.18 -17.65
CA GLU A 57 -19.82 1.57 -18.00
C GLU A 57 -20.91 2.13 -18.94
N PRO A 58 -21.08 3.47 -19.03
CA PRO A 58 -21.99 4.08 -19.99
C PRO A 58 -21.73 3.59 -21.42
N TYR A 59 -22.79 3.13 -22.10
CA TYR A 59 -22.69 2.81 -23.52
C TYR A 59 -22.80 4.09 -24.35
N THR A 60 -21.71 4.49 -24.99
CA THR A 60 -21.62 5.70 -25.84
C THR A 60 -21.40 5.35 -27.32
N GLY A 61 -21.67 4.10 -27.72
CA GLY A 61 -21.41 3.61 -29.07
C GLY A 61 -20.08 2.88 -29.24
N GLN A 62 -19.47 2.41 -28.15
CA GLN A 62 -18.26 1.57 -28.21
C GLN A 62 -18.55 0.27 -28.96
N MET A 63 -17.53 -0.31 -29.60
CA MET A 63 -17.64 -1.67 -30.13
C MET A 63 -17.87 -2.67 -28.99
N ILE A 64 -18.78 -3.62 -29.21
CA ILE A 64 -19.16 -4.64 -28.23
C ILE A 64 -18.69 -5.99 -28.71
N ASP A 65 -17.76 -6.58 -27.96
CA ASP A 65 -17.39 -7.98 -28.13
C ASP A 65 -18.24 -8.88 -27.25
N GLY A 66 -19.38 -9.31 -27.80
CA GLY A 66 -20.36 -10.11 -27.07
C GLY A 66 -20.30 -11.61 -27.37
N PRO A 67 -21.17 -12.41 -26.72
CA PRO A 67 -21.17 -13.88 -26.83
C PRO A 67 -21.39 -14.41 -28.25
N ASN A 68 -21.89 -13.58 -29.17
CA ASN A 68 -22.05 -13.94 -30.58
C ASN A 68 -20.72 -14.13 -31.31
N ASN A 69 -19.62 -13.58 -30.78
CA ASN A 69 -18.28 -13.71 -31.35
C ASN A 69 -17.51 -14.94 -30.84
N GLY A 70 -18.08 -15.70 -29.91
CA GLY A 70 -17.48 -16.93 -29.37
C GLY A 70 -17.78 -17.15 -27.88
N PRO A 71 -17.40 -18.32 -27.33
CA PRO A 71 -17.49 -18.57 -25.90
C PRO A 71 -16.43 -17.76 -25.14
N ALA A 72 -16.78 -17.30 -23.93
CA ALA A 72 -15.83 -16.60 -23.06
C ALA A 72 -14.67 -17.55 -22.65
N PRO A 73 -13.40 -17.13 -22.82
CA PRO A 73 -12.26 -17.95 -22.43
C PRO A 73 -12.15 -18.09 -20.90
N PRO A 74 -11.61 -19.20 -20.37
CA PRO A 74 -11.31 -19.32 -18.96
C PRO A 74 -10.27 -18.27 -18.51
N PRO A 75 -10.26 -17.84 -17.24
CA PRO A 75 -9.40 -16.75 -16.77
C PRO A 75 -7.92 -16.92 -17.12
N TRP A 76 -7.37 -18.14 -17.04
CA TRP A 76 -5.95 -18.44 -17.29
C TRP A 76 -5.56 -18.55 -18.77
N SER A 77 -6.51 -18.66 -19.70
CA SER A 77 -6.20 -18.64 -21.15
C SER A 77 -6.19 -17.23 -21.73
N ILE A 78 -6.55 -16.21 -20.95
CA ILE A 78 -6.45 -14.81 -21.36
C ILE A 78 -4.99 -14.37 -21.23
N PRO A 79 -4.35 -13.86 -22.29
CA PRO A 79 -2.96 -13.42 -22.21
C PRO A 79 -2.84 -12.20 -21.30
N ALA A 80 -1.90 -12.27 -20.35
CA ALA A 80 -1.55 -11.19 -19.44
C ALA A 80 -0.03 -11.15 -19.32
N GLN A 81 0.55 -9.95 -19.28
CA GLN A 81 2.00 -9.74 -19.20
C GLN A 81 2.30 -8.83 -18.01
N HIS A 82 3.26 -9.24 -17.19
CA HIS A 82 3.85 -8.44 -16.12
C HIS A 82 4.92 -7.50 -16.69
N SER A 83 5.29 -6.45 -15.94
CA SER A 83 6.32 -5.47 -16.34
C SER A 83 7.76 -5.96 -16.12
N GLY A 84 7.95 -6.97 -15.26
CA GLY A 84 9.25 -7.58 -14.96
C GLY A 84 9.11 -8.59 -13.82
N MET A 85 10.07 -9.50 -13.68
CA MET A 85 10.08 -10.43 -12.53
C MET A 85 10.29 -9.65 -11.23
N PHE A 86 9.62 -10.09 -10.15
CA PHE A 86 9.69 -9.47 -8.82
C PHE A 86 9.27 -7.99 -8.77
N THR A 87 8.43 -7.56 -9.72
CA THR A 87 7.80 -6.23 -9.71
C THR A 87 6.29 -6.40 -9.52
N ASP A 88 5.78 -5.87 -8.40
CA ASP A 88 4.36 -5.94 -8.10
C ASP A 88 3.52 -5.12 -9.10
N MET A 89 2.44 -5.69 -9.60
CA MET A 89 1.60 -5.07 -10.62
C MET A 89 0.16 -5.59 -10.56
N VAL A 90 -0.79 -4.73 -10.90
CA VAL A 90 -2.19 -5.12 -11.14
C VAL A 90 -2.61 -4.69 -12.54
N LYS A 91 -3.20 -5.61 -13.30
CA LYS A 91 -3.77 -5.33 -14.62
C LYS A 91 -5.23 -5.75 -14.68
N LYS A 92 -6.07 -4.88 -15.23
CA LYS A 92 -7.49 -5.12 -15.47
C LYS A 92 -7.70 -5.32 -16.97
N ILE A 93 -8.38 -6.41 -17.32
CA ILE A 93 -8.59 -6.83 -18.70
C ILE A 93 -10.08 -7.18 -18.84
N GLU A 94 -10.73 -6.65 -19.86
CA GLU A 94 -12.09 -7.10 -20.23
C GLU A 94 -12.01 -8.52 -20.78
N VAL A 95 -12.80 -9.44 -20.24
CA VAL A 95 -12.85 -10.83 -20.68
C VAL A 95 -13.50 -10.88 -22.08
N PRO A 96 -12.83 -11.45 -23.09
CA PRO A 96 -13.37 -11.54 -24.45
C PRO A 96 -14.74 -12.19 -24.50
N HIS A 97 -15.58 -11.71 -25.42
CA HIS A 97 -16.91 -12.22 -25.70
C HIS A 97 -17.91 -12.15 -24.53
N THR A 98 -17.64 -11.35 -23.51
CA THR A 98 -18.56 -11.19 -22.36
C THR A 98 -19.35 -9.89 -22.37
N ALA A 99 -19.04 -8.97 -23.28
CA ALA A 99 -19.64 -7.64 -23.28
C ALA A 99 -21.06 -7.69 -23.84
N VAL A 100 -21.99 -7.08 -23.12
CA VAL A 100 -23.40 -6.96 -23.51
C VAL A 100 -23.95 -5.59 -23.17
N ILE A 101 -24.84 -5.08 -24.03
CA ILE A 101 -25.57 -3.85 -23.73
C ILE A 101 -26.78 -4.22 -22.88
N LYS A 102 -26.90 -3.58 -21.72
CA LYS A 102 -28.05 -3.71 -20.83
C LYS A 102 -28.69 -2.35 -20.59
N PRO A 103 -30.03 -2.28 -20.42
CA PRO A 103 -30.67 -1.06 -19.97
C PRO A 103 -30.09 -0.65 -18.62
N CYS A 104 -29.86 0.64 -18.44
CA CYS A 104 -29.36 1.18 -17.18
C CYS A 104 -30.37 0.90 -16.08
N HIS A 105 -29.98 0.06 -15.12
CA HIS A 105 -30.82 -0.34 -13.99
C HIS A 105 -31.22 0.85 -13.10
N GLU A 106 -30.34 1.84 -12.98
CA GLU A 106 -30.55 3.02 -12.14
C GLU A 106 -31.64 3.96 -12.66
N CYS A 107 -31.76 4.11 -13.99
CA CYS A 107 -32.75 5.00 -14.60
C CYS A 107 -33.79 4.28 -15.46
N MET A 108 -33.80 2.95 -15.45
CA MET A 108 -34.70 2.10 -16.25
C MET A 108 -34.69 2.51 -17.72
N ALA A 109 -33.49 2.64 -18.30
CA ALA A 109 -33.26 3.08 -19.68
C ALA A 109 -33.68 4.52 -20.06
N SER A 110 -34.21 5.33 -19.14
CA SER A 110 -34.62 6.73 -19.41
C SER A 110 -33.44 7.66 -19.75
N GLY A 111 -32.23 7.35 -19.28
CA GLY A 111 -31.09 8.27 -19.30
C GLY A 111 -31.19 9.42 -18.28
N TYR A 112 -32.40 9.70 -17.77
CA TYR A 112 -32.66 10.76 -16.80
C TYR A 112 -33.42 10.23 -15.60
N LYS A 113 -33.14 10.81 -14.43
CA LYS A 113 -33.91 10.59 -13.21
C LYS A 113 -34.72 11.82 -12.84
N ARG A 114 -35.83 11.64 -12.12
CA ARG A 114 -36.59 12.74 -11.53
C ARG A 114 -35.65 13.58 -10.66
N CYS A 115 -35.67 14.89 -10.84
CA CYS A 115 -34.83 15.79 -10.05
C CYS A 115 -35.20 15.66 -8.57
N TYR A 116 -34.23 15.30 -7.73
CA TYR A 116 -34.43 15.11 -6.30
C TYR A 116 -34.78 16.41 -5.58
N ASN A 117 -34.29 17.55 -6.07
CA ASN A 117 -34.50 18.86 -5.42
C ASN A 117 -35.90 19.46 -5.70
N CYS A 118 -36.44 19.31 -6.92
CA CYS A 118 -37.76 19.85 -7.26
C CYS A 118 -38.85 18.79 -7.44
N HIS A 119 -38.50 17.52 -7.23
CA HIS A 119 -39.38 16.37 -7.44
C HIS A 119 -40.12 16.43 -8.78
N GLY A 120 -39.41 16.67 -9.89
CA GLY A 120 -40.05 16.70 -11.22
C GLY A 120 -40.69 18.04 -11.62
N ARG A 121 -40.86 18.99 -10.70
CA ARG A 121 -41.63 20.22 -10.97
C ARG A 121 -40.89 21.27 -11.78
N GLY A 122 -39.57 21.14 -11.94
CA GLY A 122 -38.71 22.14 -12.58
C GLY A 122 -38.53 23.45 -11.79
N ARG A 123 -39.31 23.66 -10.73
CA ARG A 123 -39.23 24.85 -9.88
C ARG A 123 -39.21 24.46 -8.39
N THR A 124 -38.46 25.20 -7.59
CA THR A 124 -38.39 25.06 -6.13
C THR A 124 -39.07 26.24 -5.45
N ARG A 125 -39.52 26.06 -4.20
CA ARG A 125 -40.13 27.12 -3.39
C ARG A 125 -39.13 28.28 -3.27
N CYS A 126 -39.58 29.51 -3.53
CA CYS A 126 -38.72 30.67 -3.33
C CYS A 126 -38.46 30.83 -1.83
N THR A 127 -37.19 30.77 -1.43
CA THR A 127 -36.77 30.96 -0.04
C THR A 127 -36.99 32.39 0.44
N TRP A 128 -36.88 33.38 -0.46
CA TRP A 128 -37.00 34.81 -0.13
C TRP A 128 -38.42 35.27 0.20
N CYS A 129 -39.46 34.59 -0.29
CA CYS A 129 -40.85 34.89 0.03
C CYS A 129 -41.59 33.70 0.62
N HIS A 130 -40.86 32.63 0.97
CA HIS A 130 -41.42 31.38 1.45
C HIS A 130 -42.61 30.87 0.62
N GLY A 131 -42.55 31.02 -0.71
CA GLY A 131 -43.63 30.56 -1.58
C GLY A 131 -44.82 31.50 -1.76
N SER A 132 -44.89 32.62 -1.03
CA SER A 132 -46.04 33.53 -1.08
C SER A 132 -46.10 34.33 -2.37
N GLY A 133 -44.99 34.47 -3.10
CA GLY A 133 -44.86 35.34 -4.27
C GLY A 133 -44.63 36.81 -3.92
N HIS A 134 -44.76 37.20 -2.66
CA HIS A 134 -44.74 38.59 -2.23
C HIS A 134 -43.89 38.80 -0.98
N ARG A 135 -43.41 40.02 -0.77
CA ARG A 135 -42.76 40.47 0.46
C ARG A 135 -43.58 41.59 1.08
N THR A 136 -43.66 41.61 2.41
CA THR A 136 -44.23 42.73 3.15
C THR A 136 -43.11 43.74 3.38
N VAL A 137 -43.30 44.96 2.91
CA VAL A 137 -42.39 46.09 3.14
C VAL A 137 -43.13 47.16 3.92
N TYR A 138 -42.44 47.87 4.80
CA TYR A 138 -43.00 49.02 5.50
C TYR A 138 -42.56 50.30 4.79
N ARG A 139 -43.50 51.08 4.29
CA ARG A 139 -43.25 52.33 3.56
C ARG A 139 -44.39 53.31 3.81
N ASP A 140 -44.08 54.58 3.99
CA ASP A 140 -45.06 55.66 4.19
C ASP A 140 -46.02 55.40 5.37
N GLY A 141 -45.53 54.78 6.45
CA GLY A 141 -46.34 54.49 7.64
C GLY A 141 -47.23 53.24 7.56
N GLU A 142 -47.21 52.50 6.44
CA GLU A 142 -48.06 51.34 6.22
C GLU A 142 -47.30 50.11 5.72
N HIS A 143 -47.82 48.92 6.03
CA HIS A 143 -47.34 47.66 5.47
C HIS A 143 -47.91 47.43 4.08
N ARG A 144 -47.05 47.41 3.05
CA ARG A 144 -47.44 47.14 1.65
C ARG A 144 -46.94 45.78 1.19
N ARG A 145 -47.72 45.12 0.33
CA ARG A 145 -47.38 43.83 -0.29
C ARG A 145 -46.77 44.07 -1.66
N GLU A 146 -45.47 43.86 -1.79
CA GLU A 146 -44.76 43.96 -3.06
C GLU A 146 -44.49 42.59 -3.66
N SER A 147 -44.48 42.48 -4.99
CA SER A 147 -44.04 41.26 -5.68
C SER A 147 -42.60 40.93 -5.31
N CYS A 148 -42.35 39.69 -4.93
CA CYS A 148 -40.99 39.23 -4.61
C CYS A 148 -40.13 39.27 -5.88
N HIS A 149 -39.07 40.07 -5.86
CA HIS A 149 -38.17 40.24 -7.00
C HIS A 149 -37.45 38.94 -7.39
N HIS A 150 -37.06 38.10 -6.42
CA HIS A 150 -36.31 36.86 -6.69
C HIS A 150 -37.10 35.76 -7.41
N CYS A 151 -38.44 35.81 -7.38
CA CYS A 151 -39.32 34.88 -8.09
C CYS A 151 -40.32 35.58 -9.01
N HIS A 152 -40.19 36.90 -9.20
CA HIS A 152 -41.09 37.75 -9.98
C HIS A 152 -42.58 37.46 -9.70
N GLY A 153 -42.98 37.48 -8.43
CA GLY A 153 -44.38 37.26 -8.05
C GLY A 153 -44.84 35.79 -8.00
N SER A 154 -44.11 34.85 -8.61
CA SER A 154 -44.60 33.46 -8.78
C SER A 154 -44.50 32.56 -7.53
N GLY A 155 -43.82 33.01 -6.47
CA GLY A 155 -43.54 32.21 -5.28
C GLY A 155 -42.56 31.04 -5.50
N ARG A 156 -42.12 30.79 -6.73
CA ARG A 156 -41.23 29.66 -7.06
C ARG A 156 -40.12 30.09 -8.00
N ARG A 157 -38.94 29.51 -7.83
CA ARG A 157 -37.76 29.80 -8.68
C ARG A 157 -37.43 28.61 -9.55
N ARG A 158 -36.84 28.85 -10.72
CA ARG A 158 -36.28 27.78 -11.57
C ARG A 158 -35.34 26.93 -10.71
N CYS A 159 -35.56 25.63 -10.69
CA CYS A 159 -34.71 24.72 -9.93
C CYS A 159 -33.30 24.76 -10.52
N ILE A 160 -32.31 25.09 -9.69
CA ILE A 160 -30.91 25.20 -10.09
C ILE A 160 -30.32 23.83 -10.46
N THR A 161 -30.73 22.77 -9.76
CA THR A 161 -30.20 21.41 -9.93
C THR A 161 -30.54 20.81 -11.29
N CYS A 162 -31.72 21.09 -11.81
CA CYS A 162 -32.17 20.56 -13.11
C CYS A 162 -32.39 21.66 -14.15
N HIS A 163 -31.97 22.89 -13.87
CA HIS A 163 -32.22 24.07 -14.71
C HIS A 163 -33.64 24.13 -15.28
N GLY A 164 -34.68 23.88 -14.49
CA GLY A 164 -36.06 23.94 -14.97
C GLY A 164 -36.61 22.67 -15.65
N HIS A 165 -35.79 21.69 -16.01
CA HIS A 165 -36.23 20.51 -16.77
C HIS A 165 -37.03 19.48 -15.96
N GLY A 166 -37.02 19.57 -14.63
CA GLY A 166 -37.66 18.59 -13.74
C GLY A 166 -36.94 17.25 -13.64
N ARG A 167 -35.92 17.00 -14.47
CA ARG A 167 -35.12 15.78 -14.50
C ARG A 167 -33.63 16.09 -14.49
N VAL A 168 -32.83 15.19 -13.93
CA VAL A 168 -31.36 15.26 -13.91
C VAL A 168 -30.80 14.09 -14.70
N ARG A 169 -29.65 14.30 -15.35
CA ARG A 169 -28.94 13.24 -16.06
C ARG A 169 -28.63 12.09 -15.11
N CYS A 170 -28.90 10.85 -15.50
CA CYS A 170 -28.50 9.70 -14.71
C CYS A 170 -26.97 9.65 -14.65
N TRP A 171 -26.41 9.60 -13.43
CA TRP A 171 -24.97 9.58 -13.22
C TRP A 171 -24.33 8.26 -13.70
N THR A 172 -25.01 7.13 -13.46
CA THR A 172 -24.54 5.78 -13.78
C THR A 172 -24.33 5.55 -15.27
N CYS A 173 -25.31 5.90 -16.10
CA CYS A 173 -25.21 5.77 -17.56
C CYS A 173 -24.88 7.08 -18.27
N GLN A 174 -24.63 8.15 -17.51
CA GLN A 174 -24.38 9.49 -18.04
C GLN A 174 -25.37 9.87 -19.16
N GLY A 175 -26.67 9.75 -18.93
CA GLY A 175 -27.67 10.16 -19.95
C GLY A 175 -27.91 9.18 -21.10
N GLN A 176 -27.10 8.14 -21.27
CA GLN A 176 -27.19 7.24 -22.42
C GLN A 176 -28.37 6.26 -22.38
N GLY A 177 -28.95 6.03 -21.20
CA GLY A 177 -29.99 5.02 -20.99
C GLY A 177 -29.47 3.58 -20.98
N ASN A 178 -28.35 3.29 -21.63
CA ASN A 178 -27.77 1.95 -21.68
C ASN A 178 -26.37 1.89 -21.03
N LEU A 179 -26.02 0.70 -20.56
CA LEU A 179 -24.72 0.37 -19.99
C LEU A 179 -24.10 -0.78 -20.80
N LYS A 180 -22.83 -0.66 -21.14
CA LYS A 180 -22.01 -1.81 -21.52
C LYS A 180 -21.67 -2.54 -20.24
N THR A 181 -22.01 -3.82 -20.16
CA THR A 181 -21.73 -4.70 -19.01
C THR A 181 -20.84 -5.84 -19.48
N TYR A 182 -19.79 -6.17 -18.74
CA TYR A 182 -18.81 -7.19 -19.11
C TYR A 182 -18.19 -7.82 -17.87
N ILE A 183 -17.47 -8.92 -18.04
CA ILE A 183 -16.65 -9.51 -16.97
C ILE A 183 -15.26 -8.89 -17.06
N GLU A 184 -14.78 -8.30 -15.97
CA GLU A 184 -13.41 -7.81 -15.82
C GLU A 184 -12.56 -8.89 -15.14
N LEU A 185 -11.46 -9.28 -15.77
CA LEU A 185 -10.39 -10.06 -15.18
C LEU A 185 -9.38 -9.11 -14.53
N THR A 186 -9.17 -9.27 -13.22
CA THR A 186 -8.06 -8.65 -12.49
C THR A 186 -6.94 -9.67 -12.34
N VAL A 187 -5.80 -9.38 -12.96
CA VAL A 187 -4.56 -10.13 -12.82
C VAL A 187 -3.65 -9.36 -11.87
N LYS A 188 -3.21 -10.00 -10.78
CA LYS A 188 -2.30 -9.41 -9.80
C LYS A 188 -1.02 -10.22 -9.74
N TRP A 189 0.10 -9.56 -9.99
CA TRP A 189 1.43 -10.07 -9.73
C TRP A 189 1.96 -9.45 -8.44
N GLN A 190 2.49 -10.28 -7.55
CA GLN A 190 3.00 -9.84 -6.25
C GLN A 190 4.17 -10.69 -5.78
N THR A 191 5.07 -10.08 -5.03
CA THR A 191 6.26 -10.74 -4.48
C THR A 191 6.09 -10.98 -3.00
N HIS A 192 6.10 -12.25 -2.59
CA HIS A 192 6.12 -12.63 -1.19
C HIS A 192 7.56 -12.83 -0.73
N LEU A 193 7.99 -12.05 0.27
CA LEU A 193 9.33 -12.11 0.86
C LEU A 193 9.25 -12.73 2.26
N SER A 194 10.06 -13.76 2.50
CA SER A 194 10.30 -14.31 3.83
C SER A 194 11.79 -14.32 4.15
N ASN A 195 12.10 -14.16 5.43
CA ASN A 195 13.47 -14.08 5.93
C ASN A 195 13.70 -15.08 7.04
N HIS A 196 14.92 -15.59 7.12
CA HIS A 196 15.44 -16.33 8.25
C HIS A 196 16.81 -15.74 8.60
N VAL A 197 17.00 -15.42 9.87
CA VAL A 197 18.25 -14.87 10.39
C VAL A 197 18.84 -15.88 11.35
N THR A 198 20.14 -16.12 11.21
CA THR A 198 20.95 -16.87 12.16
C THR A 198 21.94 -15.88 12.77
N GLU A 199 21.67 -15.46 14.01
CA GLU A 199 22.50 -14.58 14.82
C GLU A 199 22.75 -15.29 16.17
N ARG A 200 23.96 -15.22 16.71
CA ARG A 200 24.37 -16.00 17.91
C ARG A 200 24.83 -15.13 19.07
N THR A 201 24.70 -13.82 18.95
CA THR A 201 24.94 -12.83 20.00
C THR A 201 23.61 -12.32 20.55
N ASP A 202 23.65 -11.28 21.39
CA ASP A 202 22.44 -10.61 21.87
C ASP A 202 21.96 -9.50 20.91
N LEU A 203 22.48 -9.46 19.67
CA LEU A 203 22.08 -8.51 18.64
C LEU A 203 20.71 -8.89 18.05
N PRO A 204 19.71 -7.99 18.05
CA PRO A 204 18.39 -8.34 17.53
C PRO A 204 18.36 -8.70 16.03
N ASP A 205 17.80 -9.86 15.69
CA ASP A 205 17.71 -10.41 14.33
C ASP A 205 17.17 -9.44 13.27
N HIS A 206 16.16 -8.64 13.62
CA HIS A 206 15.52 -7.71 12.70
C HIS A 206 16.47 -6.61 12.19
N LEU A 207 17.55 -6.32 12.93
CA LEU A 207 18.58 -5.38 12.50
C LEU A 207 19.41 -5.95 11.35
N ILE A 208 19.61 -7.27 11.30
CA ILE A 208 20.43 -7.94 10.28
C ILE A 208 19.79 -7.91 8.89
N VAL A 209 18.44 -7.96 8.81
CA VAL A 209 17.69 -8.08 7.54
C VAL A 209 18.00 -6.94 6.56
N ASN A 210 18.25 -5.74 7.06
CA ASN A 210 18.47 -4.53 6.24
C ASN A 210 19.92 -4.02 6.26
N CYS A 211 20.88 -4.88 6.65
CA CYS A 211 22.29 -4.51 6.71
C CYS A 211 23.07 -4.89 5.46
N ALA A 212 24.15 -4.15 5.20
CA ALA A 212 25.08 -4.52 4.15
C ALA A 212 25.85 -5.78 4.57
N GLY A 213 26.04 -6.71 3.63
CA GLY A 213 26.75 -7.95 3.87
C GLY A 213 27.34 -8.50 2.59
N THR A 214 27.97 -9.66 2.67
CA THR A 214 28.53 -10.38 1.52
C THR A 214 27.54 -11.45 1.07
N ASP A 215 27.13 -11.41 -0.19
CA ASP A 215 26.30 -12.45 -0.78
C ASP A 215 27.14 -13.74 -0.92
N ILE A 216 26.77 -14.78 -0.18
CA ILE A 216 27.46 -16.08 -0.19
C ILE A 216 26.91 -16.97 -1.30
N PHE A 217 25.59 -16.92 -1.49
CA PHE A 217 24.89 -17.76 -2.44
C PHE A 217 23.62 -17.06 -2.91
N ALA A 218 23.37 -17.11 -4.21
CA ALA A 218 22.17 -16.60 -4.84
C ALA A 218 21.77 -17.51 -5.99
N ASP A 219 20.47 -17.74 -6.14
CA ASP A 219 19.92 -18.53 -7.23
C ASP A 219 18.47 -18.10 -7.52
N GLU A 220 18.07 -18.25 -8.78
CA GLU A 220 16.77 -17.84 -9.32
C GLU A 220 16.23 -18.91 -10.26
N GLN A 221 15.08 -19.48 -9.90
CA GLN A 221 14.43 -20.57 -10.63
C GLN A 221 12.92 -20.50 -10.49
N ILE A 222 12.17 -21.17 -11.36
CA ILE A 222 10.70 -21.29 -11.22
C ILE A 222 10.33 -21.84 -9.83
N ARG A 223 11.11 -22.81 -9.36
CA ARG A 223 11.10 -23.34 -7.99
C ARG A 223 12.54 -23.52 -7.54
N VAL A 224 12.92 -22.86 -6.45
CA VAL A 224 14.27 -23.02 -5.88
C VAL A 224 14.32 -24.25 -4.97
N TRP A 225 15.48 -24.89 -4.89
CA TRP A 225 15.75 -25.96 -3.93
C TRP A 225 16.29 -25.37 -2.63
N PRO A 226 16.01 -25.96 -1.45
CA PRO A 226 16.57 -25.45 -0.21
C PRO A 226 18.09 -25.65 -0.15
N ILE A 227 18.78 -24.76 0.56
CA ILE A 227 20.20 -24.93 0.89
C ILE A 227 20.31 -26.06 1.92
N THR A 228 21.14 -27.06 1.63
CA THR A 228 21.27 -28.27 2.49
C THR A 228 22.71 -28.56 2.92
N THR A 229 23.70 -27.91 2.28
CA THR A 229 25.12 -28.21 2.45
C THR A 229 25.92 -27.07 3.05
N PHE A 230 25.26 -26.02 3.56
CA PHE A 230 25.95 -24.93 4.24
C PHE A 230 26.48 -25.42 5.60
N HIS A 231 27.61 -24.87 6.07
CA HIS A 231 28.24 -25.34 7.31
C HIS A 231 27.40 -25.05 8.56
N ASP A 232 26.57 -23.99 8.53
CA ASP A 232 25.62 -23.70 9.60
C ASP A 232 24.30 -24.44 9.34
N HIS A 233 23.96 -25.39 10.21
CA HIS A 233 22.74 -26.19 10.09
C HIS A 233 21.45 -25.37 10.26
N ASP A 234 21.50 -24.26 10.99
CA ASP A 234 20.32 -23.40 11.20
C ASP A 234 19.92 -22.71 9.90
N VAL A 235 20.91 -22.25 9.12
CA VAL A 235 20.68 -21.72 7.76
C VAL A 235 20.02 -22.77 6.86
N ASN A 236 20.51 -24.02 6.90
CA ASN A 236 19.92 -25.11 6.11
C ASN A 236 18.46 -25.37 6.52
N ASN A 237 18.19 -25.44 7.82
CA ASN A 237 16.85 -25.64 8.37
C ASN A 237 15.91 -24.48 8.01
N GLY A 238 16.38 -23.23 8.14
CA GLY A 238 15.66 -22.03 7.76
C GLY A 238 15.32 -22.00 6.28
N SER A 239 16.27 -22.37 5.41
CA SER A 239 16.03 -22.48 3.98
C SER A 239 14.99 -23.55 3.65
N GLN A 240 15.12 -24.74 4.22
CA GLN A 240 14.16 -25.83 4.02
C GLN A 240 12.74 -25.43 4.46
N ARG A 241 12.62 -24.83 5.64
CA ARG A 241 11.35 -24.37 6.19
C ARG A 241 10.70 -23.33 5.28
N LEU A 242 11.42 -22.28 4.89
CA LEU A 242 10.84 -21.22 4.05
C LEU A 242 10.44 -21.72 2.66
N VAL A 243 11.25 -22.59 2.04
CA VAL A 243 10.91 -23.19 0.74
C VAL A 243 9.64 -24.04 0.86
N GLN A 244 9.52 -24.84 1.92
CA GLN A 244 8.33 -25.64 2.17
C GLN A 244 7.11 -24.75 2.45
N GLU A 245 7.23 -23.74 3.31
CA GLU A 245 6.14 -22.79 3.60
C GLU A 245 5.61 -22.14 2.32
N HIS A 246 6.49 -21.59 1.49
CA HIS A 246 6.12 -20.95 0.22
C HIS A 246 5.48 -21.91 -0.79
N SER A 247 5.70 -23.23 -0.66
CA SER A 247 5.02 -24.21 -1.51
C SER A 247 3.52 -24.34 -1.22
N THR A 248 3.09 -23.95 -0.01
CA THR A 248 1.71 -24.11 0.47
C THR A 248 0.99 -22.82 0.83
N SER A 249 1.70 -21.71 1.09
CA SER A 249 1.10 -20.47 1.63
C SER A 249 0.17 -19.73 0.66
N PHE A 250 0.22 -20.01 -0.63
CA PHE A 250 -0.48 -19.24 -1.67
C PHE A 250 -1.34 -20.14 -2.57
N PRO A 251 -2.39 -20.81 -2.04
CA PRO A 251 -3.13 -21.85 -2.77
C PRO A 251 -3.91 -21.33 -3.99
N THR A 252 -4.26 -20.04 -4.01
CA THR A 252 -4.97 -19.39 -5.12
C THR A 252 -4.04 -18.69 -6.11
N GLU A 253 -2.72 -18.85 -5.95
CA GLU A 253 -1.72 -18.15 -6.72
C GLU A 253 -0.80 -19.13 -7.44
N ARG A 254 -0.33 -18.73 -8.62
CA ARG A 254 0.67 -19.45 -9.37
C ARG A 254 2.02 -18.79 -9.15
N ILE A 255 2.97 -19.50 -8.56
CA ILE A 255 4.37 -19.07 -8.51
C ILE A 255 4.95 -19.11 -9.92
N LEU A 256 5.45 -17.96 -10.37
CA LEU A 256 6.08 -17.77 -11.68
C LEU A 256 7.60 -17.87 -11.59
N MET A 257 8.17 -17.32 -10.52
CA MET A 257 9.61 -17.32 -10.27
C MET A 257 9.87 -17.24 -8.77
N GLN A 258 10.93 -17.88 -8.31
CA GLN A 258 11.49 -17.72 -6.98
C GLN A 258 12.95 -17.32 -7.10
N ARG A 259 13.40 -16.51 -6.16
CA ARG A 259 14.82 -16.25 -5.95
C ARG A 259 15.12 -16.30 -4.48
N HIS A 260 16.29 -16.78 -4.14
CA HIS A 260 16.76 -16.76 -2.76
C HIS A 260 18.19 -16.24 -2.69
N LEU A 261 18.53 -15.68 -1.54
CA LEU A 261 19.83 -15.10 -1.27
C LEU A 261 20.23 -15.48 0.15
N LEU A 262 21.43 -16.01 0.29
CA LEU A 262 22.13 -16.17 1.55
C LEU A 262 23.24 -15.13 1.64
N ARG A 263 23.14 -14.26 2.64
CA ARG A 263 24.09 -13.17 2.89
C ARG A 263 24.75 -13.34 4.26
N ALA A 264 26.08 -13.19 4.31
CA ALA A 264 26.83 -13.06 5.56
C ALA A 264 26.92 -11.59 5.96
N VAL A 265 26.55 -11.29 7.20
CA VAL A 265 26.68 -9.96 7.79
C VAL A 265 27.76 -10.05 8.87
N PRO A 266 28.91 -9.36 8.72
CA PRO A 266 29.91 -9.34 9.77
C PRO A 266 29.33 -8.67 11.01
N VAL A 267 29.56 -9.26 12.18
CA VAL A 267 29.18 -8.70 13.47
C VAL A 267 30.42 -8.65 14.34
N SER A 268 30.55 -7.60 15.14
CA SER A 268 31.59 -7.50 16.15
C SER A 268 30.94 -7.02 17.44
N GLU A 269 31.08 -7.79 18.51
CA GLU A 269 30.70 -7.37 19.85
C GLU A 269 31.92 -6.72 20.49
N ILE A 270 31.78 -5.45 20.88
CA ILE A 270 32.84 -4.66 21.49
C ILE A 270 32.54 -4.56 22.97
N GLN A 271 33.42 -5.10 23.80
CA GLN A 271 33.40 -4.87 25.23
C GLN A 271 34.31 -3.68 25.56
N TYR A 272 33.79 -2.72 26.30
CA TYR A 272 34.52 -1.50 26.65
C TYR A 272 34.29 -1.11 28.10
N LYS A 273 35.26 -0.39 28.65
CA LYS A 273 35.19 0.22 29.96
C LYS A 273 35.00 1.73 29.82
N TRP A 274 34.06 2.27 30.57
CA TRP A 274 33.87 3.71 30.73
C TRP A 274 33.58 4.03 32.20
N ASN A 275 34.41 4.86 32.83
CA ASN A 275 34.47 5.01 34.28
C ASN A 275 34.58 3.63 34.95
N ASP A 276 33.73 3.32 35.94
CA ASP A 276 33.72 2.04 36.66
C ASP A 276 32.75 1.00 36.05
N LYS A 277 32.19 1.27 34.86
CA LYS A 277 31.25 0.36 34.19
C LYS A 277 31.94 -0.39 33.04
N THR A 278 31.66 -1.69 32.96
CA THR A 278 31.97 -2.52 31.80
C THR A 278 30.68 -2.71 31.01
N LEU A 279 30.71 -2.34 29.74
CA LEU A 279 29.55 -2.28 28.86
C LEU A 279 29.92 -2.91 27.52
N ARG A 280 28.91 -3.08 26.68
CA ARG A 280 29.09 -3.62 25.34
C ARG A 280 28.22 -2.91 24.32
N PHE A 281 28.64 -2.99 23.07
CA PHE A 281 27.85 -2.61 21.91
C PHE A 281 28.24 -3.49 20.72
N TRP A 282 27.41 -3.50 19.69
CA TRP A 282 27.67 -4.25 18.47
C TRP A 282 27.89 -3.30 17.30
N VAL A 283 28.86 -3.64 16.47
CA VAL A 283 29.06 -3.05 15.14
C VAL A 283 28.80 -4.15 14.13
N PHE A 284 27.94 -3.89 13.15
CA PHE A 284 27.48 -4.91 12.21
C PHE A 284 27.28 -4.38 10.80
N GLY A 285 27.43 -5.29 9.85
CA GLY A 285 27.37 -5.00 8.42
C GLY A 285 28.59 -4.27 7.88
N HIS A 286 28.73 -4.29 6.55
CA HIS A 286 29.78 -3.52 5.86
C HIS A 286 29.56 -2.01 5.93
N ASP A 287 28.35 -1.60 6.33
CA ASP A 287 27.95 -0.23 6.62
C ASP A 287 28.23 0.20 8.07
N HIS A 288 28.86 -0.66 8.89
CA HIS A 288 29.26 -0.38 10.27
C HIS A 288 28.14 0.20 11.14
N LYS A 289 26.90 -0.31 10.99
CA LYS A 289 25.79 0.09 11.85
C LYS A 289 26.06 -0.33 13.29
N VAL A 290 25.50 0.43 14.23
CA VAL A 290 25.73 0.23 15.67
C VAL A 290 24.44 -0.08 16.40
N HIS A 291 24.53 -1.04 17.32
CA HIS A 291 23.52 -1.30 18.33
C HIS A 291 24.15 -1.13 19.71
N ALA A 292 23.74 -0.11 20.45
CA ALA A 292 24.28 0.20 21.77
C ALA A 292 23.13 0.48 22.77
N PRO A 293 22.40 -0.57 23.22
CA PRO A 293 21.23 -0.40 24.09
C PRO A 293 21.61 0.17 25.47
N ASP A 294 22.80 -0.17 25.96
CA ASP A 294 23.29 0.20 27.30
C ASP A 294 24.26 1.39 27.27
N TYR A 295 24.13 2.29 26.29
CA TYR A 295 25.02 3.46 26.20
C TYR A 295 24.94 4.31 27.48
N PRO A 296 26.08 4.63 28.15
CA PRO A 296 26.05 5.12 29.52
C PRO A 296 25.82 6.63 29.66
N GLN A 297 26.08 7.40 28.60
CA GLN A 297 26.02 8.86 28.64
C GLN A 297 24.74 9.36 27.96
N THR A 298 23.60 9.03 28.55
CA THR A 298 22.28 9.50 28.12
C THR A 298 21.81 10.64 29.01
N CYS A 299 21.34 11.74 28.41
CA CYS A 299 20.66 12.80 29.13
C CYS A 299 19.30 12.27 29.59
N CYS A 300 19.16 12.01 30.89
CA CYS A 300 17.87 11.80 31.54
C CYS A 300 17.11 13.13 31.60
N CYS A 301 16.53 13.56 30.47
CA CYS A 301 15.51 14.60 30.47
C CYS A 301 14.18 14.01 30.99
N GLY A 302 14.07 13.75 32.30
CA GLY A 302 12.80 13.74 33.04
C GLY A 302 11.57 13.00 32.49
N CYS A 303 11.71 11.89 31.76
CA CYS A 303 10.55 11.06 31.38
C CYS A 303 10.38 9.91 32.39
N THR A 304 9.59 10.17 33.43
CA THR A 304 8.97 9.14 34.27
C THR A 304 8.01 8.33 33.38
N ILE A 305 8.19 7.01 33.32
CA ILE A 305 7.13 6.09 32.87
C ILE A 305 6.08 6.09 33.99
N LEU A 306 4.89 6.60 33.68
CA LEU A 306 3.66 6.39 34.46
C LEU A 306 2.99 5.10 33.98
#